data_AF-A0A6J4VVV2-F1
#
_entry.id   AF-A0A6J4VVV2-F1
#
_cell.length_a   1.000
_cell.length_b   1.000
_cell.length_c   1.000
_cell.angle_alpha   90.00
_cell.angle_beta   90.00
_cell.angle_gamma   90.00
#
_symmetry.space_group_name_H-M   'P 1'
#
loop_
_entity.id
_entity.type
_entity.pdbx_description
1 polymer ?
#
loop_
_entity_poly.entity_id
_entity_poly.type
_entity_poly.pdbx_seq_one_letter_code
_entity_poly.pdbx_strand_id
1 'polypeptide(L)'
;LKVFSGYRSCDDQPSSWHQYSPAEAADQQAGFSYSISPGFWRADEPSPRLARDLNRWRQNIREMVAAADSWQLITTFNEWGEGTAVEEAKAWESGRYGDYLDALANDGVEVGGS
;
A
#
# COMPACT_ATOMS: atom_id res chain seq x y z
N LEU A 1 17.32 0.42 -0.87
CA LEU A 1 17.58 1.88 -0.93
C LEU A 1 16.38 2.57 -1.58
N LYS A 2 16.17 3.87 -1.34
CA LYS A 2 15.11 4.65 -2.00
C LYS A 2 15.47 4.89 -3.47
N VAL A 3 14.52 4.78 -4.39
CA VAL A 3 14.76 5.06 -5.82
C VAL A 3 14.99 6.55 -6.10
N PHE A 4 15.76 6.81 -7.16
CA PHE A 4 16.04 8.12 -7.74
C PHE A 4 16.26 7.98 -9.26
N SER A 5 16.26 9.06 -10.03
CA SER A 5 16.45 8.96 -11.49
C SER A 5 17.78 8.28 -11.83
N GLY A 6 17.75 7.20 -12.62
CA GLY A 6 18.94 6.44 -13.01
C GLY A 6 19.45 5.42 -11.98
N TYR A 7 18.70 5.14 -10.90
CA TYR A 7 19.18 4.23 -9.83
C TYR A 7 19.60 2.83 -10.32
N ARG A 8 18.98 2.33 -11.41
CA ARG A 8 19.31 1.02 -11.99
C ARG A 8 20.64 0.98 -12.75
N SER A 9 21.21 2.13 -13.09
CA SER A 9 22.47 2.23 -13.82
C SER A 9 23.65 2.59 -12.93
N CYS A 10 23.49 2.62 -11.61
CA CYS A 10 24.61 2.78 -10.70
C CYS A 10 25.52 1.55 -10.76
N ASP A 11 26.83 1.78 -10.80
CA ASP A 11 27.85 0.72 -10.80
C ASP A 11 27.76 -0.13 -9.52
N ASP A 12 27.52 0.52 -8.38
CA ASP A 12 27.27 -0.14 -7.09
C ASP A 12 25.77 -0.25 -6.82
N GLN A 13 25.23 -1.47 -6.95
CA GLN A 13 23.82 -1.76 -6.66
C GLN A 13 23.63 -2.28 -5.22
N PRO A 14 22.63 -1.77 -4.47
CA PRO A 14 22.19 -2.43 -3.25
C PRO A 14 21.46 -3.73 -3.60
N SER A 15 21.26 -4.59 -2.60
CA SER A 15 20.52 -5.84 -2.79
C SER A 15 19.03 -5.63 -3.10
N SER A 16 18.46 -4.45 -2.83
CA SER A 16 17.06 -4.15 -3.15
C SER A 16 16.73 -2.65 -3.15
N TRP A 17 15.66 -2.30 -3.87
CA TRP A 17 15.14 -0.95 -4.07
C TRP A 17 13.67 -0.86 -3.67
N HIS A 18 13.26 0.28 -3.11
CA HIS A 18 11.87 0.60 -2.82
C HIS A 18 11.61 2.08 -3.05
N GLN A 19 10.34 2.47 -3.18
CA GLN A 19 9.93 3.86 -3.20
C GLN A 19 8.89 4.12 -2.11
N TYR A 20 9.09 5.19 -1.35
CA TYR A 20 8.05 5.73 -0.49
C TYR A 20 7.23 6.75 -1.29
N SER A 21 6.06 6.34 -1.78
CA SER A 21 5.14 7.19 -2.54
C SER A 21 3.68 6.92 -2.16
N PRO A 22 3.26 7.26 -0.92
CA PRO A 22 1.93 6.91 -0.42
C PRO A 22 0.77 7.58 -1.16
N ALA A 23 1.03 8.65 -1.90
CA ALA A 23 0.02 9.27 -2.76
C ALA A 23 -0.27 8.44 -4.03
N GLU A 24 0.56 7.44 -4.35
CA GLU A 24 0.29 6.45 -5.39
C GLU A 24 -0.35 5.22 -4.74
N ALA A 25 -1.42 4.71 -5.35
CA ALA A 25 -2.14 3.56 -4.81
C ALA A 25 -1.29 2.27 -4.83
N ALA A 26 -0.39 2.17 -5.81
CA ALA A 26 0.57 1.10 -5.97
C ALA A 26 1.85 1.64 -6.63
N ASP A 27 3.01 1.17 -6.19
CA ASP A 27 4.31 1.39 -6.83
C ASP A 27 5.06 0.07 -6.91
N GLN A 28 5.51 -0.28 -8.11
CA GLN A 28 6.29 -1.49 -8.34
C GLN A 28 7.69 -1.15 -8.83
N GLN A 29 8.69 -1.57 -8.04
CA GLN A 29 10.06 -1.70 -8.47
C GLN A 29 10.29 -3.17 -8.84
N ALA A 30 9.89 -3.54 -10.07
CA ALA A 30 9.86 -4.94 -10.51
C ALA A 30 11.19 -5.67 -10.27
N GLY A 31 11.10 -6.84 -9.64
CA GLY A 31 12.22 -7.65 -9.15
C GLY A 31 12.71 -7.27 -7.74
N PHE A 32 12.20 -6.19 -7.14
CA PHE A 32 12.64 -5.69 -5.84
C PHE A 32 11.50 -5.54 -4.85
N SER A 33 10.53 -4.67 -5.13
CA SER A 33 9.45 -4.38 -4.21
C SER A 33 8.15 -4.00 -4.91
N TYR A 34 7.03 -4.36 -4.31
CA TYR A 34 5.71 -3.83 -4.63
C TYR A 34 5.15 -3.16 -3.37
N SER A 35 4.77 -1.89 -3.45
CA SER A 35 4.17 -1.15 -2.34
C SER A 35 2.77 -0.69 -2.67
N ILE A 36 1.87 -0.70 -1.68
CA ILE A 36 0.49 -0.22 -1.81
C ILE A 36 0.14 0.74 -0.68
N SER A 37 -0.77 1.67 -0.96
CA SER A 37 -1.32 2.60 0.04
C SER A 37 -2.85 2.64 -0.02
N PRO A 38 -3.56 2.64 1.13
CA PRO A 38 -5.02 2.66 1.14
C PRO A 38 -5.58 4.02 0.74
N GLY A 39 -4.77 5.08 0.89
CA GLY A 39 -5.14 6.48 0.70
C GLY A 39 -4.04 7.38 1.24
N PHE A 40 -4.11 8.66 0.90
CA PHE A 40 -3.18 9.68 1.35
C PHE A 40 -3.89 11.03 1.44
N TRP A 41 -3.93 11.55 2.65
CA TRP A 41 -4.49 12.85 2.98
C TRP A 41 -3.72 13.39 4.17
N ARG A 42 -2.72 14.24 3.91
CA ARG A 42 -1.99 14.88 5.00
C ARG A 42 -2.91 15.82 5.76
N ALA A 43 -2.76 15.85 7.07
CA ALA A 43 -3.61 16.63 7.97
C ALA A 43 -3.64 18.14 7.69
N ASP A 44 -2.64 18.68 6.98
CA ASP A 44 -2.53 20.08 6.56
C ASP A 44 -3.12 20.35 5.17
N GLU A 45 -3.71 19.35 4.51
CA GLU A 45 -4.23 19.48 3.14
C GLU A 45 -5.76 19.60 3.10
N PRO A 46 -6.32 20.43 2.22
CA PRO A 46 -7.76 20.66 2.16
C PRO A 46 -8.53 19.47 1.57
N SER A 47 -7.84 18.56 0.87
CA SER A 47 -8.43 17.41 0.19
C SER A 47 -7.42 16.28 0.07
N PRO A 48 -7.86 15.00 0.02
CA PRO A 48 -6.95 13.87 -0.20
C PRO A 48 -6.27 13.97 -1.57
N ARG A 49 -4.97 13.66 -1.64
CA ARG A 49 -4.29 13.42 -2.93
C ARG A 49 -4.63 12.04 -3.48
N LEU A 50 -4.86 11.09 -2.57
CA LEU A 50 -5.34 9.75 -2.87
C LEU A 50 -6.53 9.43 -1.97
N ALA A 51 -7.74 9.48 -2.51
CA ALA A 51 -8.93 9.09 -1.76
C ALA A 51 -8.89 7.59 -1.43
N ARG A 52 -9.46 7.22 -0.27
CA ARG A 52 -9.64 5.82 0.12
C ARG A 52 -10.64 5.10 -0.78
N ASP A 53 -10.28 3.91 -1.24
CA ASP A 53 -11.10 3.07 -2.11
C ASP A 53 -10.80 1.60 -1.80
N LEU A 54 -11.76 0.91 -1.19
CA LEU A 54 -11.59 -0.48 -0.75
C LEU A 54 -11.55 -1.47 -1.93
N ASN A 55 -12.21 -1.16 -3.04
CA ASN A 55 -12.18 -2.01 -4.23
C ASN A 55 -10.81 -1.91 -4.92
N ARG A 56 -10.27 -0.69 -5.05
CA ARG A 56 -8.90 -0.49 -5.52
C ARG A 56 -7.88 -1.12 -4.58
N TRP A 57 -8.07 -0.98 -3.27
CA TRP A 57 -7.20 -1.63 -2.27
C TRP A 57 -7.13 -3.14 -2.47
N ARG A 58 -8.29 -3.82 -2.59
CA ARG A 58 -8.37 -5.26 -2.87
C ARG A 58 -7.68 -5.64 -4.17
N GLN A 59 -7.88 -4.86 -5.24
CA GLN A 59 -7.20 -5.08 -6.51
C GLN A 59 -5.68 -4.98 -6.37
N ASN A 60 -5.19 -3.94 -5.71
CA ASN A 60 -3.75 -3.73 -5.52
C ASN A 60 -3.12 -4.82 -4.66
N ILE A 61 -3.84 -5.40 -3.69
CA ILE A 61 -3.36 -6.58 -2.94
C ILE A 61 -3.20 -7.79 -3.88
N ARG A 62 -4.20 -8.07 -4.72
CA ARG A 62 -4.11 -9.19 -5.68
C ARG A 62 -2.94 -9.01 -6.64
N GLU A 63 -2.71 -7.80 -7.11
CA GLU A 63 -1.57 -7.46 -7.97
C GLU A 63 -0.23 -7.60 -7.23
N MET A 64 -0.16 -7.11 -5.99
CA MET A 64 1.02 -7.24 -5.13
C MET A 64 1.40 -8.72 -4.89
N VAL A 65 0.41 -9.57 -4.60
CA VAL A 65 0.58 -11.03 -4.44
C VAL A 65 1.02 -11.66 -5.76
N ALA A 66 0.39 -11.32 -6.88
CA ALA A 66 0.72 -11.85 -8.20
C ALA A 66 2.10 -11.42 -8.72
N ALA A 67 2.56 -10.22 -8.35
CA ALA A 67 3.87 -9.70 -8.75
C ALA A 67 5.02 -10.52 -8.16
N ALA A 68 4.82 -11.12 -6.98
CA ALA A 68 5.80 -11.95 -6.28
C ALA A 68 7.19 -11.29 -6.14
N ASP A 69 7.22 -9.95 -6.03
CA ASP A 69 8.44 -9.19 -5.76
C ASP A 69 8.99 -9.54 -4.36
N SER A 70 10.30 -9.40 -4.18
CA SER A 70 10.98 -9.81 -2.93
C SER A 70 10.47 -9.10 -1.68
N TRP A 71 9.95 -7.89 -1.84
CA TRP A 71 9.34 -7.12 -0.75
C TRP A 71 7.92 -6.69 -1.13
N GLN A 72 6.98 -6.95 -0.23
CA GLN A 72 5.60 -6.47 -0.32
C GLN A 72 5.38 -5.50 0.85
N LEU A 73 5.09 -4.24 0.53
CA LEU A 73 5.16 -3.13 1.50
C LEU A 73 3.83 -2.40 1.61
N ILE A 74 3.32 -2.27 2.84
CA ILE A 74 2.13 -1.47 3.14
C ILE A 74 2.54 -0.10 3.64
N THR A 75 2.04 0.95 3.01
CA THR A 75 2.23 2.32 3.46
C THR A 75 0.88 2.90 3.91
N THR A 76 0.51 2.81 5.19
CA THR A 76 1.26 2.29 6.36
C THR A 76 0.33 1.56 7.32
N PHE A 77 0.86 0.97 8.41
CA PHE A 77 0.00 0.47 9.48
C PHE A 77 -0.77 1.61 10.17
N ASN A 78 -0.09 2.62 10.74
CA ASN A 78 -0.69 3.61 11.63
C ASN A 78 -0.18 5.06 11.44
N GLU A 79 0.27 5.46 10.24
CA GLU A 79 0.61 6.86 9.95
C GLU A 79 -0.66 7.67 9.65
N TRP A 80 -1.37 8.02 10.74
CA TRP A 80 -2.60 8.79 10.72
C TRP A 80 -2.39 10.23 10.21
N GLY A 81 -1.21 10.82 10.45
CA GLY A 81 -0.92 12.20 10.04
C GLY A 81 -0.88 12.39 8.53
N GLU A 82 -0.59 11.31 7.79
CA GLU A 82 -0.61 11.28 6.33
C GLU A 82 -1.87 10.62 5.74
N GLY A 83 -2.78 10.15 6.59
CA GLY A 83 -4.01 9.47 6.16
C GLY A 83 -3.78 8.08 5.55
N THR A 84 -2.61 7.46 5.79
CA THR A 84 -2.21 6.19 5.16
C THR A 84 -2.46 4.95 6.02
N ALA A 85 -3.00 5.11 7.23
CA ALA A 85 -3.20 4.02 8.18
C ALA A 85 -4.16 2.92 7.66
N VAL A 86 -3.77 1.65 7.80
CA VAL A 86 -4.69 0.50 7.66
C VAL A 86 -5.21 -0.01 9.01
N GLU A 87 -4.64 0.47 10.12
CA GLU A 87 -5.11 0.21 11.49
C GLU A 87 -6.62 0.42 11.60
N GLU A 88 -7.29 -0.41 12.40
CA GLU A 88 -8.73 -0.37 12.60
C GLU A 88 -9.20 1.02 13.06
N ALA A 89 -10.28 1.51 12.44
CA ALA A 89 -11.03 2.64 12.95
C ALA A 89 -12.52 2.47 12.64
N LYS A 90 -13.33 3.22 13.39
CA LYS A 90 -14.78 3.24 13.29
C LYS A 90 -15.32 3.44 11.86
N ALA A 91 -14.60 4.15 11.00
CA ALA A 91 -15.02 4.42 9.63
C ALA A 91 -14.85 3.22 8.66
N TRP A 92 -14.14 2.17 9.07
CA TRP A 92 -13.92 0.92 8.33
C TRP A 92 -13.85 -0.27 9.29
N GLU A 93 -14.68 -0.21 10.34
CA GLU A 93 -14.82 -1.30 11.30
C GLU A 93 -15.36 -2.54 10.58
N SER A 94 -14.86 -3.69 10.99
CA SER A 94 -15.35 -5.00 10.55
C SER A 94 -15.59 -5.88 11.76
N GLY A 95 -16.05 -7.12 11.54
CA GLY A 95 -16.17 -8.10 12.63
C GLY A 95 -14.83 -8.63 13.15
N ARG A 96 -13.67 -8.12 12.69
CA ARG A 96 -12.35 -8.69 12.97
C ARG A 96 -11.23 -7.66 13.11
N TYR A 97 -10.53 -7.30 12.02
CA TYR A 97 -9.37 -6.39 12.07
C TYR A 97 -9.62 -5.03 11.39
N GLY A 98 -10.85 -4.77 10.92
CA GLY A 98 -11.18 -3.65 10.04
C GLY A 98 -10.98 -3.99 8.56
N ASP A 99 -11.76 -3.36 7.68
CA ASP A 99 -11.88 -3.75 6.27
C ASP A 99 -10.53 -3.82 5.51
N TYR A 100 -9.59 -2.93 5.82
CA TYR A 100 -8.29 -2.86 5.12
C TYR A 100 -7.37 -4.02 5.52
N LEU A 101 -7.29 -4.34 6.82
CA LEU A 101 -6.51 -5.47 7.34
C LEU A 101 -7.17 -6.81 7.00
N ASP A 102 -8.50 -6.87 7.02
CA ASP A 102 -9.23 -8.06 6.57
C ASP A 102 -9.02 -8.33 5.08
N ALA A 103 -8.96 -7.28 4.24
CA ALA A 103 -8.61 -7.45 2.83
C ALA A 103 -7.19 -8.00 2.65
N LEU A 104 -6.21 -7.54 3.44
CA LEU A 104 -4.85 -8.09 3.43
C LEU A 104 -4.83 -9.56 3.87
N ALA A 105 -5.56 -9.89 4.93
CA ALA A 105 -5.63 -11.25 5.47
C ALA A 105 -6.25 -12.27 4.49
N ASN A 106 -6.99 -11.81 3.48
CA ASN A 106 -7.65 -12.63 2.47
C ASN A 106 -7.06 -12.44 1.07
N ASP A 107 -5.82 -11.95 0.95
CA ASP A 107 -5.13 -11.71 -0.34
C ASP A 107 -5.97 -10.86 -1.32
N GLY A 108 -6.75 -9.92 -0.79
CA GLY A 108 -7.62 -9.05 -1.57
C GLY A 108 -8.85 -9.75 -2.17
N VAL A 109 -9.14 -10.99 -1.78
CA VAL A 109 -10.36 -11.71 -2.17
C VAL A 109 -11.52 -11.27 -1.28
N GLU A 110 -12.67 -10.99 -1.89
CA GLU A 110 -13.89 -10.79 -1.12
C GLU A 110 -14.36 -12.11 -0.53
N VAL A 111 -14.41 -12.18 0.79
CA VAL A 111 -15.01 -13.32 1.47
C VAL A 111 -16.52 -13.08 1.45
N GLY A 112 -17.23 -13.83 0.61
CA GLY A 112 -18.68 -13.74 0.51
C GLY A 112 -19.33 -13.97 1.88
N GLY A 113 -20.16 -13.02 2.31
CA GLY A 113 -21.08 -13.24 3.41
C GLY A 113 -22.18 -14.21 2.97
N SER A 114 -22.39 -15.23 3.81
CA SER A 114 -23.49 -16.21 3.73
C SER A 114 -24.87 -15.57 3.64
#